data_AF-A0A2M6YW10-F1
#
_entry.id   AF-A0A2M6YW10-F1
#
_cell.length_a   1.000
_cell.length_b   1.000
_cell.length_c   1.000
_cell.angle_alpha   90.00
_cell.angle_beta   90.00
_cell.angle_gamma   90.00
#
_symmetry.space_group_name_H-M   'P 1'
#
loop_
_entity.id
_entity.type
_entity.pdbx_description
1 polymer ?
#
loop_
_entity_poly.entity_id
_entity_poly.type
_entity_poly.pdbx_seq_one_letter_code
_entity_poly.pdbx_strand_id
1 'polypeptide(L)'
;MAVRVEADGTIYVDDMKVDPVLLTDGYNGSKGPHLCRGRCCVDGVWVELRERDAILAAKELISRHMDETQPRAPSAWFGPEEEDKDFASGRCAGTESFNGKCVFLMKDGRCVLQHAAVGEGMEPFALKPFYCALFPLVITERTLTYDDAHAGSNECCTLSPACERPAVEAWKREFIRAIGEENYRELLSIIHQRTERR
;
A
#
# COMPACT_ATOMS: atom_id res chain seq x y z
N MET A 1 19.13 5.16 9.29
CA MET A 1 18.17 4.14 9.73
C MET A 1 18.92 2.82 9.77
N ALA A 2 18.66 1.94 10.73
CA ALA A 2 19.47 0.72 10.93
C ALA A 2 18.57 -0.51 11.09
N VAL A 3 18.83 -1.55 10.30
CA VAL A 3 18.17 -2.86 10.48
C VAL A 3 18.88 -3.62 11.60
N ARG A 4 18.13 -4.07 12.62
CA ARG A 4 18.67 -4.88 13.72
C ARG A 4 17.99 -6.24 13.82
N VAL A 5 18.75 -7.19 14.32
CA VAL A 5 18.32 -8.56 14.60
C VAL A 5 18.48 -8.81 16.09
N GLU A 6 17.39 -9.16 16.76
CA GLU A 6 17.43 -9.61 18.15
C GLU A 6 17.87 -11.09 18.25
N ALA A 7 18.26 -11.52 19.45
CA ALA A 7 18.74 -12.89 19.70
C ALA A 7 17.71 -13.98 19.39
N ASP A 8 16.41 -13.64 19.49
CA ASP A 8 15.30 -14.54 19.15
C ASP A 8 15.00 -14.59 17.64
N GLY A 9 15.76 -13.83 16.83
CA GLY A 9 15.62 -13.75 15.38
C GLY A 9 14.66 -12.66 14.90
N THR A 10 13.99 -11.94 15.80
CA THR A 10 13.12 -10.80 15.46
C THR A 10 13.91 -9.73 14.72
N ILE A 11 13.32 -9.19 13.66
CA ILE A 11 13.93 -8.14 12.84
C ILE A 11 13.21 -6.82 13.11
N TYR A 12 13.98 -5.76 13.28
CA TYR A 12 13.48 -4.39 13.36
C TYR A 12 14.16 -3.53 12.29
N VAL A 13 13.40 -2.58 11.75
CA VAL A 13 13.92 -1.46 10.97
C VAL A 13 13.65 -0.20 11.80
N ASP A 14 14.71 0.41 12.30
CA ASP A 14 14.62 1.42 13.38
C ASP A 14 13.77 0.90 14.55
N ASP A 15 12.71 1.57 14.98
CA ASP A 15 11.85 1.11 16.08
C ASP A 15 10.67 0.25 15.61
N MET A 16 10.53 -0.01 14.30
CA MET A 16 9.44 -0.79 13.73
C MET A 16 9.82 -2.27 13.61
N LYS A 17 9.00 -3.15 14.19
CA LYS A 17 9.13 -4.60 14.06
C LYS A 17 8.71 -5.05 12.66
N VAL A 18 9.41 -5.99 12.05
CA VAL A 18 8.97 -6.65 10.81
C VAL A 18 8.33 -7.99 11.16
N ASP A 19 7.08 -8.18 10.76
CA ASP A 19 6.36 -9.43 11.00
C ASP A 19 7.00 -10.59 10.20
N PRO A 20 7.38 -11.70 10.86
CA PRO A 20 7.96 -12.86 10.19
C PRO A 20 7.12 -13.42 9.04
N VAL A 21 5.78 -13.27 9.06
CA VAL A 21 4.91 -13.76 7.98
C VAL A 21 5.29 -13.16 6.63
N LEU A 22 5.75 -11.91 6.62
CA LEU A 22 6.17 -11.22 5.39
C LEU A 22 7.46 -11.79 4.78
N LEU A 23 8.23 -12.51 5.60
CA LEU A 23 9.53 -13.06 5.22
C LEU A 23 9.42 -14.52 4.76
N THR A 24 8.36 -15.22 5.14
CA THR A 24 8.15 -16.64 4.85
C THR A 24 7.02 -16.88 3.87
N ASP A 25 5.93 -16.12 3.97
CA ASP A 25 4.73 -16.34 3.21
C ASP A 25 4.66 -15.35 2.05
N GLY A 26 3.97 -15.73 0.99
CA GLY A 26 3.97 -14.99 -0.26
C GLY A 26 2.83 -15.39 -1.16
N TYR A 27 2.96 -15.12 -2.45
CA TYR A 27 1.98 -15.57 -3.43
C TYR A 27 2.37 -16.91 -4.06
N ASN A 28 1.36 -17.75 -4.22
CA ASN A 28 1.38 -18.85 -5.17
C ASN A 28 1.27 -18.25 -6.58
N GLY A 29 2.15 -18.60 -7.53
CA GLY A 29 2.24 -17.95 -8.85
C GLY A 29 0.96 -17.91 -9.71
N SER A 30 -0.06 -18.73 -9.39
CA SER A 30 -1.38 -18.69 -10.04
C SER A 30 -2.39 -17.74 -9.37
N LYS A 31 -2.02 -17.13 -8.24
CA LYS A 31 -2.81 -16.19 -7.43
C LYS A 31 -1.97 -14.93 -7.15
N GLY A 32 -2.61 -13.81 -6.84
CA GLY A 32 -1.89 -12.58 -6.47
C GLY A 32 -2.37 -11.30 -7.15
N PRO A 33 -1.61 -10.20 -7.01
CA PRO A 33 -2.10 -8.85 -7.29
C PRO A 33 -2.32 -8.57 -8.78
N HIS A 34 -1.73 -9.38 -9.66
CA HIS A 34 -1.98 -9.32 -11.11
C HIS A 34 -3.43 -9.69 -11.50
N LEU A 35 -4.15 -10.38 -10.62
CA LEU A 35 -5.59 -10.69 -10.77
C LEU A 35 -6.48 -9.68 -10.03
N CYS A 36 -5.90 -8.66 -9.39
CA CYS A 36 -6.64 -7.71 -8.57
C CYS A 36 -7.63 -6.91 -9.42
N ARG A 37 -8.87 -6.81 -8.92
CA ARG A 37 -9.94 -5.98 -9.49
C ARG A 37 -10.37 -4.85 -8.56
N GLY A 38 -9.52 -4.50 -7.60
CA GLY A 38 -9.75 -3.38 -6.68
C GLY A 38 -10.88 -3.61 -5.66
N ARG A 39 -11.18 -4.86 -5.29
CA ARG A 39 -12.27 -5.17 -4.33
C ARG A 39 -12.06 -4.52 -2.96
N CYS A 40 -10.82 -4.44 -2.48
CA CYS A 40 -10.47 -3.72 -1.25
C CYS A 40 -10.55 -2.19 -1.39
N CYS A 41 -10.67 -1.65 -2.61
CA CYS A 41 -10.83 -0.21 -2.85
C CYS A 41 -12.30 0.23 -2.81
N VAL A 42 -13.23 -0.63 -2.39
CA VAL A 42 -14.65 -0.28 -2.31
C VAL A 42 -14.91 0.74 -1.21
N ASP A 43 -14.28 0.57 -0.05
CA ASP A 43 -14.58 1.37 1.15
C ASP A 43 -13.77 2.68 1.23
N GLY A 44 -12.86 2.91 0.28
CA GLY A 44 -11.96 4.06 0.31
C GLY A 44 -10.81 3.89 1.29
N VAL A 45 -10.14 4.99 1.62
CA VAL A 45 -9.01 5.02 2.56
C VAL A 45 -8.99 6.36 3.30
N TRP A 46 -8.48 6.35 4.53
CA TRP A 46 -8.09 7.57 5.24
C TRP A 46 -6.74 8.08 4.73
N VAL A 47 -6.65 9.36 4.44
CA VAL A 47 -5.46 9.99 3.88
C VAL A 47 -4.95 11.11 4.77
N GLU A 48 -3.62 11.25 4.83
CA GLU A 48 -2.99 12.40 5.46
C GLU A 48 -3.36 13.68 4.70
N LEU A 49 -3.58 14.79 5.41
CA LEU A 49 -4.02 16.05 4.77
C LEU A 49 -3.04 16.54 3.71
N ARG A 50 -1.73 16.38 3.91
CA ARG A 50 -0.72 16.73 2.90
C ARG A 50 -0.85 15.92 1.60
N GLU A 51 -1.28 14.66 1.70
CA GLU A 51 -1.47 13.77 0.56
C GLU A 51 -2.75 14.11 -0.18
N ARG A 52 -3.84 14.37 0.57
CA ARG A 52 -5.07 14.95 0.02
C ARG A 52 -4.78 16.22 -0.77
N ASP A 53 -4.04 17.15 -0.17
CA ASP A 53 -3.77 18.45 -0.78
C ASP A 53 -2.90 18.31 -2.04
N ALA A 54 -1.94 17.38 -2.04
CA ALA A 54 -1.17 17.04 -3.24
C ALA A 54 -2.07 16.45 -4.36
N ILE A 55 -3.02 15.59 -4.01
CA ILE A 55 -4.01 15.04 -4.96
C ILE A 55 -4.91 16.16 -5.51
N LEU A 56 -5.39 17.07 -4.66
CA LEU A 56 -6.22 18.21 -5.08
C LEU A 56 -5.44 19.21 -5.95
N ALA A 57 -4.14 19.39 -5.70
CA ALA A 57 -3.28 20.20 -6.55
C ALA A 57 -3.11 19.59 -7.96
N ALA A 58 -3.14 18.26 -8.06
CA ALA A 58 -3.07 17.52 -9.32
C ALA A 58 -4.45 17.31 -10.01
N LYS A 59 -5.50 18.00 -9.55
CA LYS A 59 -6.90 17.74 -9.98
C LYS A 59 -7.12 17.70 -11.49
N GLU A 60 -6.54 18.65 -12.23
CA GLU A 60 -6.77 18.75 -13.68
C GLU A 60 -6.14 17.56 -14.41
N LEU A 61 -5.00 17.09 -13.92
CA LEU A 61 -4.31 15.91 -14.43
C LEU A 61 -5.15 14.67 -14.14
N ILE A 62 -5.53 14.46 -12.88
CA ILE A 62 -6.32 13.29 -12.46
C ILE A 62 -7.65 13.23 -13.22
N SER A 63 -8.35 14.35 -13.34
CA SER A 63 -9.63 14.45 -14.04
C SER A 63 -9.54 14.03 -15.51
N ARG A 64 -8.41 14.22 -16.21
CA ARG A 64 -8.24 13.74 -17.60
C ARG A 64 -8.23 12.22 -17.69
N HIS A 65 -7.75 11.53 -16.66
CA HIS A 65 -7.65 10.07 -16.62
C HIS A 65 -8.87 9.38 -16.01
N MET A 66 -9.77 10.13 -15.36
CA MET A 66 -11.01 9.58 -14.83
C MET A 66 -11.93 9.04 -15.93
N ASP A 67 -12.55 7.89 -15.65
CA ASP A 67 -13.55 7.29 -16.53
C ASP A 67 -14.97 7.82 -16.23
N GLU A 68 -15.96 7.33 -16.97
CA GLU A 68 -17.35 7.76 -16.87
C GLU A 68 -18.05 7.37 -15.55
N THR A 69 -17.43 6.51 -14.75
CA THR A 69 -17.99 6.01 -13.49
C THR A 69 -17.53 6.80 -12.26
N GLN A 70 -16.74 7.86 -12.46
CA GLN A 70 -16.12 8.65 -11.40
C GLN A 70 -16.58 10.12 -11.44
N PRO A 71 -16.66 10.80 -10.28
CA PRO A 71 -16.99 12.22 -10.24
C PRO A 71 -15.74 13.06 -10.59
N ARG A 72 -15.80 13.86 -11.65
CA ARG A 72 -14.70 14.76 -12.05
C ARG A 72 -14.56 16.00 -11.16
N ALA A 73 -15.60 16.34 -10.41
CA ALA A 73 -15.58 17.50 -9.52
C ALA A 73 -14.73 17.21 -8.27
N PRO A 74 -13.63 17.94 -8.01
CA PRO A 74 -12.74 17.65 -6.88
C PRO A 74 -13.40 17.81 -5.52
N SER A 75 -14.47 18.61 -5.43
CA SER A 75 -15.28 18.75 -4.22
C SER A 75 -16.00 17.47 -3.80
N ALA A 76 -16.03 16.45 -4.66
CA ALA A 76 -16.64 15.15 -4.39
C ALA A 76 -15.60 14.07 -4.05
N TRP A 77 -14.31 14.41 -3.93
CA TRP A 77 -13.25 13.39 -3.80
C TRP A 77 -12.94 13.01 -2.35
N PHE A 78 -13.15 13.93 -1.41
CA PHE A 78 -12.79 13.74 -0.02
C PHE A 78 -13.92 14.24 0.89
N GLY A 79 -14.13 13.52 1.98
CA GLY A 79 -15.05 13.89 3.04
C GLY A 79 -14.49 15.01 3.93
N PRO A 80 -15.20 15.33 5.02
CA PRO A 80 -14.69 16.25 6.02
C PRO A 80 -13.39 15.74 6.66
N GLU A 81 -12.63 16.66 7.23
CA GLU A 81 -11.45 16.33 8.00
C GLU A 81 -11.83 15.80 9.38
N GLU A 82 -11.15 14.76 9.83
CA GLU A 82 -11.34 14.14 11.15
C GLU A 82 -10.06 14.23 11.98
N GLU A 83 -10.20 14.25 13.31
CA GLU A 83 -9.06 14.17 14.22
C GLU A 83 -8.62 12.71 14.37
N ASP A 84 -7.35 12.44 14.08
CA ASP A 84 -6.77 11.12 14.20
C ASP A 84 -5.28 11.25 14.52
N LYS A 85 -4.89 10.79 15.71
CA LYS A 85 -3.53 10.93 16.24
C LYS A 85 -2.53 9.98 15.59
N ASP A 86 -3.01 9.00 14.82
CA ASP A 86 -2.15 8.08 14.08
C ASP A 86 -1.59 8.75 12.81
N PHE A 87 -2.19 9.86 12.38
CA PHE A 87 -1.72 10.70 11.27
C PHE A 87 -0.75 11.78 11.73
N ALA A 88 0.21 12.15 10.88
CA ALA A 88 1.33 13.03 11.25
C ALA A 88 0.88 14.45 11.57
N SER A 89 -0.18 14.95 10.93
CA SER A 89 -0.81 16.23 11.28
C SER A 89 -1.79 16.14 12.46
N GLY A 90 -2.04 14.93 12.99
CA GLY A 90 -3.12 14.66 13.94
C GLY A 90 -4.52 14.68 13.31
N ARG A 91 -4.60 14.72 11.96
CA ARG A 91 -5.85 14.82 11.20
C ARG A 91 -5.77 14.04 9.90
N CYS A 92 -6.91 13.57 9.45
CA CYS A 92 -7.05 12.83 8.18
C CYS A 92 -8.30 13.26 7.42
N ALA A 93 -8.44 12.80 6.18
CA ALA A 93 -9.68 12.89 5.42
C ALA A 93 -9.95 11.56 4.73
N GLY A 94 -11.21 11.14 4.65
CA GLY A 94 -11.59 9.93 3.92
C GLY A 94 -11.70 10.23 2.43
N THR A 95 -11.23 9.33 1.57
CA THR A 95 -11.67 9.34 0.17
C THR A 95 -13.15 9.02 0.12
N GLU A 96 -13.92 9.80 -0.64
CA GLU A 96 -15.36 9.58 -0.75
C GLU A 96 -15.70 8.28 -1.50
N SER A 97 -16.94 7.84 -1.30
CA SER A 97 -17.53 6.74 -2.06
C SER A 97 -18.51 7.27 -3.09
N PHE A 98 -18.35 6.86 -4.35
CA PHE A 98 -19.25 7.20 -5.44
C PHE A 98 -19.67 5.93 -6.18
N ASN A 99 -20.98 5.71 -6.33
CA ASN A 99 -21.55 4.48 -6.89
C ASN A 99 -21.05 3.19 -6.19
N GLY A 100 -20.92 3.24 -4.86
CA GLY A 100 -20.54 2.07 -4.05
C GLY A 100 -19.10 1.62 -4.22
N LYS A 101 -18.19 2.54 -4.56
CA LYS A 101 -16.73 2.32 -4.58
C LYS A 101 -15.99 3.63 -4.28
N CYS A 102 -14.71 3.55 -3.91
CA CYS A 102 -13.86 4.73 -3.82
C CYS A 102 -13.93 5.57 -5.11
N VAL A 103 -14.03 6.88 -4.95
CA VAL A 103 -14.04 7.86 -6.06
C VAL A 103 -12.87 7.73 -7.02
N PHE A 104 -11.74 7.17 -6.58
CA PHE A 104 -10.54 6.98 -7.40
C PHE A 104 -10.45 5.58 -8.05
N LEU A 105 -11.43 4.69 -7.81
CA LEU A 105 -11.48 3.37 -8.43
C LEU A 105 -12.12 3.46 -9.83
N MET A 106 -11.39 3.02 -10.85
CA MET A 106 -11.86 2.93 -12.24
C MET A 106 -12.74 1.69 -12.45
N LYS A 107 -13.52 1.67 -13.53
CA LYS A 107 -14.43 0.56 -13.88
C LYS A 107 -13.72 -0.77 -14.15
N ASP A 108 -12.44 -0.73 -14.50
CA ASP A 108 -11.60 -1.91 -14.73
C ASP A 108 -10.86 -2.39 -13.48
N GLY A 109 -11.11 -1.77 -12.32
CA GLY A 109 -10.50 -2.14 -11.05
C GLY A 109 -9.16 -1.46 -10.76
N ARG A 110 -8.66 -0.59 -11.64
CA ARG A 110 -7.42 0.18 -11.42
C ARG A 110 -7.70 1.48 -10.66
N CYS A 111 -6.66 2.00 -10.00
CA CYS A 111 -6.72 3.29 -9.32
C CYS A 111 -6.34 4.42 -10.29
N VAL A 112 -7.20 5.41 -10.46
CA VAL A 112 -6.96 6.54 -11.38
C VAL A 112 -5.73 7.34 -10.99
N LEU A 113 -5.39 7.46 -9.71
CA LEU A 113 -4.21 8.20 -9.24
C LEU A 113 -2.91 7.57 -9.76
N GLN A 114 -2.83 6.24 -9.69
CA GLN A 114 -1.71 5.48 -10.23
C GLN A 114 -1.69 5.50 -11.76
N HIS A 115 -2.86 5.34 -12.39
CA HIS A 115 -3.00 5.38 -13.83
C HIS A 115 -2.57 6.74 -14.41
N ALA A 116 -2.95 7.82 -13.74
CA ALA A 116 -2.59 9.18 -14.08
C ALA A 116 -1.09 9.45 -13.91
N ALA A 117 -0.51 9.04 -12.78
CA ALA A 117 0.93 9.17 -12.55
C ALA A 117 1.74 8.46 -13.65
N VAL A 118 1.42 7.20 -13.95
CA VAL A 118 2.11 6.44 -15.01
C VAL A 118 1.88 7.04 -16.39
N GLY A 119 0.65 7.49 -16.70
CA GLY A 119 0.31 8.09 -17.99
C GLY A 119 1.06 9.40 -18.26
N GLU A 120 1.47 10.10 -17.22
CA GLU A 120 2.21 11.37 -17.28
C GLU A 120 3.72 11.17 -17.05
N GLY A 121 4.20 9.92 -17.03
CA GLY A 121 5.63 9.58 -16.88
C GLY A 121 6.18 9.79 -15.47
N MET A 122 5.32 9.91 -14.46
CA MET A 122 5.69 10.04 -13.05
C MET A 122 5.98 8.66 -12.43
N GLU A 123 6.58 8.65 -11.24
CA GLU A 123 6.69 7.43 -10.44
C GLU A 123 5.27 6.89 -10.14
N PRO A 124 5.01 5.57 -10.30
CA PRO A 124 3.68 4.98 -10.16
C PRO A 124 2.88 5.35 -8.91
N PHE A 125 3.53 5.59 -7.77
CA PHE A 125 2.89 5.93 -6.50
C PHE A 125 2.95 7.42 -6.17
N ALA A 126 3.43 8.26 -7.09
CA ALA A 126 3.60 9.71 -6.87
C ALA A 126 2.32 10.44 -6.45
N LEU A 127 1.15 9.96 -6.89
CA LEU A 127 -0.16 10.52 -6.53
C LEU A 127 -0.97 9.62 -5.58
N LYS A 128 -0.50 8.42 -5.24
CA LYS A 128 -1.24 7.52 -4.36
C LYS A 128 -1.02 7.93 -2.90
N PRO A 129 -2.08 7.95 -2.07
CA PRO A 129 -1.92 8.02 -0.62
C PRO A 129 -1.04 6.88 -0.10
N PHE A 130 -0.32 7.13 0.98
CA PHE A 130 0.68 6.23 1.56
C PHE A 130 0.11 4.82 1.79
N TYR A 131 -0.99 4.70 2.54
CA TYR A 131 -1.59 3.39 2.83
C TYR A 131 -2.19 2.70 1.59
N CYS A 132 -2.68 3.46 0.61
CA CYS A 132 -3.08 2.90 -0.69
C CYS A 132 -1.90 2.38 -1.51
N ALA A 133 -0.72 2.99 -1.38
CA ALA A 133 0.50 2.56 -2.05
C ALA A 133 1.17 1.38 -1.33
N LEU A 134 0.93 1.20 -0.02
CA LEU A 134 1.46 0.08 0.75
C LEU A 134 0.64 -1.19 0.62
N PHE A 135 -0.69 -1.08 0.47
CA PHE A 135 -1.58 -2.24 0.50
C PHE A 135 -1.11 -3.38 -0.43
N PRO A 136 -1.01 -4.62 0.07
CA PRO A 136 -1.57 -5.15 1.33
C PRO A 136 -0.64 -5.05 2.55
N LEU A 137 0.49 -4.35 2.46
CA LEU A 137 1.36 -4.04 3.59
C LEU A 137 0.70 -2.96 4.47
N VAL A 138 0.72 -3.17 5.79
CA VAL A 138 0.20 -2.21 6.78
C VAL A 138 1.22 -1.98 7.89
N ILE A 139 1.18 -0.79 8.47
CA ILE A 139 1.93 -0.45 9.68
C ILE A 139 0.91 -0.25 10.79
N THR A 140 0.93 -1.13 11.79
CA THR A 140 0.06 -1.05 12.96
C THR A 140 0.87 -1.34 14.21
N GLU A 141 0.65 -0.60 15.30
CA GLU A 141 1.35 -0.79 16.58
C GLU A 141 2.89 -0.90 16.43
N ARG A 142 3.49 -0.07 15.56
CA ARG A 142 4.93 -0.12 15.22
C ARG A 142 5.39 -1.48 14.67
N THR A 143 4.50 -2.19 14.00
CA THR A 143 4.79 -3.44 13.31
C THR A 143 4.42 -3.30 11.83
N LEU A 144 5.39 -3.57 10.96
CA LEU A 144 5.18 -3.76 9.54
C LEU A 144 4.67 -5.17 9.31
N THR A 145 3.41 -5.31 8.92
CA THR A 145 2.74 -6.60 8.75
C THR A 145 1.79 -6.60 7.54
N TYR A 146 1.13 -7.72 7.31
CA TYR A 146 0.16 -7.93 6.25
C TYR A 146 -1.26 -7.59 6.75
N ASP A 147 -2.02 -6.84 5.95
CA ASP A 147 -3.45 -6.63 6.20
C ASP A 147 -4.23 -7.91 5.85
N ASP A 148 -4.62 -8.65 6.89
CA ASP A 148 -5.35 -9.90 6.78
C ASP A 148 -6.87 -9.74 6.81
N ALA A 149 -7.40 -8.51 6.91
CA ALA A 149 -8.84 -8.27 6.99
C ALA A 149 -9.60 -8.82 5.77
N HIS A 150 -8.91 -8.89 4.62
CA HIS A 150 -9.42 -9.43 3.37
C HIS A 150 -8.78 -10.77 2.96
N ALA A 151 -8.01 -11.40 3.84
CA ALA A 151 -7.44 -12.71 3.58
C ALA A 151 -8.55 -13.76 3.40
N GLY A 152 -8.43 -14.60 2.38
CA GLY A 152 -9.41 -15.65 2.04
C GLY A 152 -10.68 -15.14 1.34
N SER A 153 -11.09 -13.88 1.55
CA SER A 153 -12.20 -13.28 0.78
C SER A 153 -11.74 -12.74 -0.58
N ASN A 154 -10.49 -12.29 -0.68
CA ASN A 154 -9.85 -11.86 -1.92
C ASN A 154 -8.55 -12.63 -2.18
N GLU A 155 -8.56 -13.49 -3.21
CA GLU A 155 -7.38 -14.31 -3.56
C GLU A 155 -6.17 -13.46 -4.01
N CYS A 156 -6.39 -12.23 -4.49
CA CYS A 156 -5.32 -11.39 -5.03
C CYS A 156 -4.31 -10.90 -3.99
N CYS A 157 -4.69 -10.88 -2.70
CA CYS A 157 -3.82 -10.38 -1.62
C CYS A 157 -3.57 -11.42 -0.52
N THR A 158 -4.15 -12.62 -0.61
CA THR A 158 -3.98 -13.66 0.41
C THR A 158 -2.58 -14.28 0.36
N LEU A 159 -1.84 -14.18 1.47
CA LEU A 159 -0.56 -14.84 1.65
C LEU A 159 -0.72 -16.35 1.84
N SER A 160 0.28 -17.11 1.38
CA SER A 160 0.39 -18.55 1.55
C SER A 160 1.81 -18.94 1.93
N PRO A 161 1.99 -19.91 2.84
CA PRO A 161 3.31 -20.48 3.14
C PRO A 161 3.84 -21.32 1.97
N ALA A 162 2.97 -21.82 1.09
CA ALA A 162 3.35 -22.51 -0.15
C ALA A 162 3.55 -21.47 -1.27
N CYS A 163 4.51 -20.56 -1.08
CA CYS A 163 4.82 -19.51 -2.05
C CYS A 163 6.09 -19.81 -2.85
N GLU A 164 6.14 -19.28 -4.07
CA GLU A 164 7.38 -19.28 -4.87
C GLU A 164 8.27 -18.09 -4.53
N ARG A 165 7.65 -17.01 -4.04
CA ARG A 165 8.30 -15.76 -3.69
C ARG A 165 7.65 -15.17 -2.44
N PRO A 166 8.40 -15.01 -1.33
CA PRO A 166 7.89 -14.37 -0.12
C PRO A 166 7.46 -12.91 -0.35
N ALA A 167 6.61 -12.39 0.52
CA ALA A 167 6.03 -11.05 0.40
C ALA A 167 7.11 -9.95 0.36
N VAL A 168 8.18 -10.07 1.15
CA VAL A 168 9.33 -9.16 1.14
C VAL A 168 9.98 -8.99 -0.24
N GLU A 169 9.92 -10.02 -1.08
CA GLU A 169 10.42 -9.94 -2.46
C GLU A 169 9.31 -9.53 -3.44
N ALA A 170 8.08 -10.05 -3.26
CA ALA A 170 6.96 -9.77 -4.16
C ALA A 170 6.49 -8.30 -4.07
N TRP A 171 6.58 -7.69 -2.89
CA TRP A 171 6.14 -6.34 -2.57
C TRP A 171 7.29 -5.35 -2.43
N LYS A 172 8.31 -5.50 -3.30
CA LYS A 172 9.51 -4.65 -3.26
C LYS A 172 9.20 -3.16 -3.19
N ARG A 173 8.21 -2.67 -3.94
CA ARG A 173 7.91 -1.23 -4.00
C ARG A 173 7.27 -0.72 -2.72
N GLU A 174 6.36 -1.51 -2.17
CA GLU A 174 5.64 -1.27 -0.93
C GLU A 174 6.64 -1.25 0.23
N PHE A 175 7.56 -2.22 0.30
CA PHE A 175 8.65 -2.21 1.29
C PHE A 175 9.55 -0.99 1.15
N ILE A 176 10.03 -0.66 -0.07
CA ILE A 176 10.85 0.54 -0.28
C ILE A 176 10.10 1.81 0.14
N ARG A 177 8.78 1.86 -0.07
CA ARG A 177 7.95 3.00 0.36
C ARG A 177 7.81 3.06 1.88
N ALA A 178 7.67 1.93 2.55
CA ALA A 178 7.51 1.84 4.00
C ALA A 178 8.81 2.12 4.77
N ILE A 179 9.93 1.53 4.33
CA ILE A 179 11.19 1.54 5.08
C ILE A 179 12.35 2.23 4.35
N GLY A 180 12.18 2.66 3.10
CA GLY A 180 13.26 3.23 2.31
C GLY A 180 14.14 2.17 1.64
N GLU A 181 14.83 2.58 0.58
CA GLU A 181 15.57 1.64 -0.28
C GLU A 181 16.79 1.03 0.40
N GLU A 182 17.50 1.81 1.22
CA GLU A 182 18.69 1.35 1.94
C GLU A 182 18.34 0.25 2.96
N ASN A 183 17.35 0.51 3.81
CA ASN A 183 16.86 -0.46 4.79
C ASN A 183 16.28 -1.71 4.09
N TYR A 184 15.59 -1.54 2.97
CA TYR A 184 15.08 -2.69 2.21
C TYR A 184 16.22 -3.58 1.69
N ARG A 185 17.30 -2.98 1.18
CA ARG A 185 18.50 -3.73 0.74
C ARG A 185 19.16 -4.47 1.90
N GLU A 186 19.31 -3.82 3.06
CA GLU A 186 19.88 -4.43 4.26
C GLU A 186 19.00 -5.59 4.78
N LEU A 187 17.67 -5.38 4.84
CA LEU A 187 16.69 -6.41 5.23
C LEU A 187 16.82 -7.64 4.33
N LEU A 188 16.85 -7.46 3.01
CA LEU A 188 17.05 -8.58 2.07
C LEU A 188 18.38 -9.29 2.30
N SER A 189 19.48 -8.55 2.52
CA SER A 189 20.79 -9.17 2.78
C SER A 189 20.75 -10.08 4.02
N ILE A 190 20.12 -9.63 5.10
CA ILE A 190 19.96 -10.42 6.34
C ILE A 190 19.14 -11.69 6.08
N ILE A 191 18.07 -11.60 5.29
CA ILE A 191 17.21 -12.74 4.96
C ILE A 191 17.98 -13.78 4.15
N HIS A 192 18.69 -13.37 3.10
CA HIS A 192 19.47 -14.29 2.26
C HIS A 192 20.57 -15.01 3.06
N GLN A 193 21.30 -14.29 3.91
CA GLN A 193 22.33 -14.89 4.77
C GLN A 193 21.78 -15.92 5.75
N ARG A 194 20.52 -15.78 6.20
CA ARG A 194 19.87 -16.74 7.08
C ARG A 194 19.42 -17.99 6.33
N THR A 195 18.97 -17.84 5.08
CA THR A 195 18.56 -18.96 4.23
C THR A 195 19.76 -19.81 3.81
N GLU A 196 20.91 -19.21 3.53
CA GLU A 196 22.16 -19.94 3.17
C GLU A 196 22.80 -20.71 4.33
N ARG A 197 22.43 -20.38 5.58
CA ARG A 197 22.96 -21.04 6.79
C ARG A 197 22.08 -22.18 7.32
N ARG A 198 20.95 -22.45 6.67
CA ARG A 198 20.04 -23.58 6.98
C ARG A 198 20.28 -24.74 6.05
#